data_AF-A0A2V5JWU2-F1
#
_entry.id   AF-A0A2V5JWU2-F1
#
_cell.length_a   1.000
_cell.length_b   1.000
_cell.length_c   1.000
_cell.angle_alpha   90.00
_cell.angle_beta   90.00
_cell.angle_gamma   90.00
#
_symmetry.space_group_name_H-M   'P 1'
#
loop_
_entity.id
_entity.type
_entity.pdbx_description
1 polymer ?
#
loop_
_entity_poly.entity_id
_entity_poly.type
_entity_poly.pdbx_seq_one_letter_code
_entity_poly.pdbx_strand_id
1 'polypeptide(L)'
;MRMTKAEFFELLEQKLRGVPEPDRTHILQRYEDLFYRAMANGEPEEQIAYRILYQGGGGAPPNKGDSSIGKLIAGAALVLFNLIFILGPFIAVCAVLFALGVVGVVLLGAPFLYFVANGLPGGLTELLFVIFVCVGMFGLGLVLAVGMSYVGPRFLKLAGKYVRWNVNAVRGL
;
A
#
# COMPACT_ATOMS: atom_id res chain seq x y z
N MET A 1 30.15 42.85 2.57
CA MET A 1 29.27 43.52 1.60
C MET A 1 27.88 43.52 2.23
N ARG A 2 27.27 44.68 2.45
CA ARG A 2 25.88 44.79 2.92
C ARG A 2 25.01 44.85 1.67
N MET A 3 23.95 44.05 1.62
CA MET A 3 23.07 43.94 0.46
C MET A 3 21.65 44.29 0.90
N THR A 4 21.03 45.25 0.23
CA THR A 4 19.64 45.67 0.51
C THR A 4 18.63 44.70 -0.09
N LYS A 5 17.35 44.82 0.27
CA LYS A 5 16.28 44.03 -0.35
C LYS A 5 16.27 44.23 -1.87
N ALA A 6 16.37 45.48 -2.34
CA ALA A 6 16.33 45.79 -3.77
C ALA A 6 17.47 45.11 -4.55
N GLU A 7 18.70 45.22 -4.06
CA GLU A 7 19.87 44.58 -4.67
C GLU A 7 19.72 43.04 -4.67
N PHE A 8 19.14 42.47 -3.60
CA PHE A 8 18.88 41.03 -3.50
C PHE A 8 17.94 40.53 -4.60
N PHE A 9 16.83 41.23 -4.83
CA PHE A 9 15.86 40.85 -5.85
C PHE A 9 16.40 41.01 -7.27
N GLU A 10 17.20 42.04 -7.53
CA GLU A 10 17.86 42.22 -8.83
C GLU A 10 18.80 41.04 -9.15
N LEU A 11 19.62 40.62 -8.18
CA LEU A 11 20.50 39.46 -8.32
C LEU A 11 19.70 38.15 -8.49
N LEU A 12 18.60 38.02 -7.73
CA LEU A 12 17.75 36.83 -7.78
C LEU A 12 17.07 36.69 -9.14
N GLU A 13 16.49 37.77 -9.68
CA GLU A 13 15.91 37.80 -11.02
C GLU A 13 16.94 37.50 -12.10
N GLN A 14 18.17 38.04 -11.98
CA GLN A 14 19.26 37.72 -12.89
C GLN A 14 19.58 36.23 -12.92
N LYS A 15 19.60 35.57 -11.75
CA LYS A 15 19.82 34.11 -11.64
C LYS A 15 18.65 33.28 -12.12
N LEU A 16 17.43 33.81 -12.09
CA LEU A 16 16.20 33.13 -12.51
C LEU A 16 15.84 33.34 -13.99
N ARG A 17 16.69 33.98 -14.80
CA ARG A 17 16.43 34.21 -16.24
C ARG A 17 16.10 32.94 -17.04
N GLY A 18 16.62 31.78 -16.61
CA GLY A 18 16.34 30.48 -17.25
C GLY A 18 15.07 29.77 -16.76
N VAL A 19 14.32 30.35 -15.82
CA VAL A 19 13.13 29.76 -15.21
C VAL A 19 11.86 30.28 -15.90
N PRO A 20 10.90 29.40 -16.26
CA PRO A 20 9.61 29.81 -16.82
C PRO A 20 8.84 30.78 -15.92
N GLU A 21 8.08 31.70 -16.52
CA GLU A 21 7.33 32.75 -15.81
C GLU A 21 6.50 32.29 -14.59
N PRO A 22 5.69 31.21 -14.66
CA PRO A 22 4.88 30.82 -13.52
C PRO A 22 5.74 30.42 -12.31
N ASP A 23 6.85 29.73 -12.54
CA ASP A 23 7.75 29.30 -11.47
C ASP A 23 8.61 30.46 -10.97
N ARG A 24 9.07 31.34 -11.87
CA ARG A 24 9.86 32.52 -11.52
C ARG A 24 9.08 33.47 -10.61
N THR A 25 7.83 33.75 -10.95
CA THR A 25 6.94 34.61 -10.14
C THR A 25 6.72 34.02 -8.75
N HIS A 26 6.47 32.72 -8.66
CA HIS A 26 6.28 32.02 -7.39
C HIS A 26 7.55 32.03 -6.51
N ILE A 27 8.74 31.93 -7.11
CA ILE A 27 10.02 32.02 -6.39
C ILE A 27 10.23 33.43 -5.84
N LEU A 28 9.97 34.48 -6.63
CA LEU A 28 10.12 35.88 -6.18
C LEU A 28 9.18 36.18 -5.00
N GLN A 29 7.91 35.82 -5.12
CA GLN A 29 6.92 36.00 -4.04
C GLN A 29 7.34 35.33 -2.73
N ARG A 30 7.95 34.14 -2.79
CA ARG A 30 8.43 33.45 -1.59
C ARG A 30 9.50 34.23 -0.84
N TYR A 31 10.47 34.80 -1.56
CA TYR A 31 11.50 35.60 -0.92
C TYR A 31 10.92 36.93 -0.41
N GLU A 32 9.88 37.46 -1.05
CA GLU A 32 9.19 38.68 -0.64
C GLU A 32 8.56 38.49 0.76
N ASP A 33 7.88 37.35 0.95
CA ASP A 33 7.29 36.96 2.23
C ASP A 33 8.33 36.82 3.36
N LEU A 34 9.54 36.30 3.04
CA LEU A 34 10.62 36.17 4.01
C LEU A 34 11.12 37.54 4.49
N PHE A 35 11.35 38.45 3.54
CA PHE A 35 11.73 39.83 3.88
C PHE A 35 10.63 40.53 4.66
N TYR A 36 9.36 40.40 4.26
CA TYR A 36 8.23 41.00 4.96
C TYR A 36 8.14 40.54 6.42
N ARG A 37 8.22 39.23 6.68
CA ARG A 37 8.15 38.67 8.04
C ARG A 37 9.32 39.09 8.92
N ALA A 38 10.53 39.12 8.36
CA ALA A 38 11.72 39.49 9.12
C ALA A 38 11.78 41.00 9.42
N MET A 39 11.37 41.85 8.47
CA MET A 39 11.24 43.29 8.70
C MET A 39 10.15 43.62 9.72
N ALA A 40 9.03 42.87 9.74
CA ALA A 40 7.99 43.02 10.76
C ALA A 40 8.50 42.73 12.19
N ASN A 41 9.55 41.91 12.31
CA ASN A 41 10.24 41.63 13.58
C ASN A 41 11.36 42.64 13.90
N GLY A 42 11.50 43.71 13.11
CA GLY A 42 12.52 44.74 13.30
C GLY A 42 13.92 44.35 12.82
N GLU A 43 14.07 43.28 12.04
CA GLU A 43 15.37 42.91 11.48
C GLU A 43 15.76 43.87 10.33
N PRO A 44 17.01 44.36 10.29
CA PRO A 44 17.47 45.20 9.20
C PRO A 44 17.68 44.37 7.92
N GLU A 45 17.31 44.94 6.77
CA GLU A 45 17.36 44.28 5.45
C GLU A 45 18.69 43.59 5.14
N GLU A 46 19.79 44.24 5.52
CA GLU A 46 21.16 43.77 5.28
C GLU A 46 21.44 42.42 5.97
N GLN A 47 20.86 42.21 7.16
CA GLN A 47 21.01 40.96 7.90
C GLN A 47 20.14 39.85 7.30
N ILE A 48 18.95 40.20 6.80
CA ILE A 48 18.03 39.27 6.15
C ILE A 48 18.67 38.72 4.86
N ALA A 49 19.19 39.60 4.00
CA ALA A 49 19.85 39.22 2.75
C ALA A 49 21.07 38.33 3.01
N TYR A 50 21.91 38.69 3.99
CA TYR A 50 23.08 37.90 4.37
C TYR A 50 22.70 36.49 4.87
N ARG A 51 21.67 36.39 5.71
CA ARG A 51 21.16 35.11 6.24
C ARG A 51 20.67 34.19 5.12
N ILE A 52 19.94 34.74 4.16
CA ILE A 52 19.40 33.98 3.03
C ILE A 52 20.52 33.48 2.11
N LEU A 53 21.50 34.33 1.79
CA LEU A 53 22.57 34.00 0.84
C LEU A 53 23.67 33.10 1.40
N TYR A 54 24.06 33.30 2.66
CA TYR A 54 25.27 32.68 3.22
C TYR A 54 25.01 31.70 4.34
N GLN A 55 23.91 31.85 5.08
CA GLN A 55 23.58 30.96 6.20
C GLN A 55 22.54 29.91 5.83
N GLY A 56 22.11 29.86 4.56
CA GLY A 56 21.04 28.97 4.12
C GLY A 56 19.70 29.25 4.82
N GLY A 57 19.54 30.43 5.45
CA GLY A 57 18.37 30.79 6.24
C GLY A 57 17.17 31.26 5.42
N GLY A 58 17.17 30.99 4.11
CA GLY A 58 15.92 30.78 3.40
C GLY A 58 15.39 29.43 3.84
N GLY A 59 14.62 29.41 4.93
CA GLY A 59 14.03 28.19 5.49
C GLY A 59 13.56 27.27 4.36
N ALA A 60 14.04 26.03 4.41
CA ALA A 60 13.89 24.90 3.48
C ALA A 60 13.20 25.21 2.13
N PRO A 61 13.78 24.79 0.97
CA PRO A 61 13.04 24.82 -0.29
C PRO A 61 11.67 24.17 -0.05
N PRO A 62 10.57 24.80 -0.49
CA PRO A 62 9.30 24.13 -0.35
C PRO A 62 9.42 22.81 -1.09
N ASN A 63 8.92 21.78 -0.43
CA ASN A 63 8.58 20.54 -1.07
C ASN A 63 7.97 20.84 -2.45
N LYS A 64 8.52 20.23 -3.50
CA LYS A 64 8.06 20.35 -4.89
C LYS A 64 6.54 20.42 -4.91
N GLY A 65 5.97 21.55 -5.36
CA GLY A 65 4.53 21.72 -5.59
C GLY A 65 3.65 21.18 -4.46
N ASP A 66 3.54 21.93 -3.36
CA ASP A 66 2.56 21.66 -2.30
C ASP A 66 1.12 21.99 -2.74
N SER A 67 0.70 21.47 -3.90
CA SER A 67 -0.72 21.26 -4.07
C SER A 67 -1.07 20.12 -3.11
N SER A 68 -1.85 20.41 -2.07
CA SER A 68 -2.40 19.38 -1.18
C SER A 68 -3.06 18.26 -1.99
N ILE A 69 -3.54 18.58 -3.20
CA ILE A 69 -4.02 17.68 -4.24
C ILE A 69 -2.95 16.66 -4.69
N GLY A 70 -1.72 17.08 -4.99
CA GLY A 70 -0.66 16.15 -5.42
C GLY A 70 -0.26 15.16 -4.33
N LYS A 71 -0.21 15.59 -3.06
CA LYS A 71 0.04 14.70 -1.91
C LYS A 71 -1.14 13.74 -1.67
N LEU A 72 -2.38 14.20 -1.85
CA LEU A 72 -3.58 13.37 -1.77
C LEU A 72 -3.64 12.34 -2.90
N ILE A 73 -3.29 12.72 -4.13
CA ILE A 73 -3.23 11.81 -5.29
C ILE A 73 -2.12 10.78 -5.08
N ALA A 74 -0.93 11.20 -4.63
CA ALA A 74 0.17 10.29 -4.32
C ALA A 74 -0.20 9.31 -3.19
N GLY A 75 -0.86 9.80 -2.13
CA GLY A 75 -1.36 8.96 -1.04
C GLY A 75 -2.45 7.99 -1.48
N ALA A 76 -3.43 8.45 -2.25
CA ALA A 76 -4.50 7.63 -2.81
C ALA A 76 -3.95 6.58 -3.78
N ALA A 77 -3.00 6.96 -4.65
CA ALA A 77 -2.31 6.05 -5.55
C ALA A 77 -1.50 5.00 -4.78
N LEU A 78 -0.83 5.38 -3.69
CA LEU A 78 -0.10 4.46 -2.83
C LEU A 78 -1.04 3.47 -2.13
N VAL A 79 -2.17 3.93 -1.61
CA VAL A 79 -3.20 3.09 -0.99
C VAL A 79 -3.84 2.16 -2.02
N LEU A 80 -4.24 2.65 -3.19
CA LEU A 80 -4.85 1.85 -4.26
C LEU A 80 -3.86 0.84 -4.85
N PHE A 81 -2.60 1.24 -5.07
CA PHE A 81 -1.54 0.35 -5.53
C PHE A 81 -1.30 -0.77 -4.52
N ASN A 82 -1.17 -0.43 -3.24
CA ASN A 82 -1.01 -1.40 -2.15
C ASN A 82 -2.25 -2.33 -2.05
N LEU A 83 -3.45 -1.76 -2.16
CA LEU A 83 -4.70 -2.52 -2.15
C LEU A 83 -4.72 -3.53 -3.30
N ILE A 84 -4.47 -3.13 -4.53
CA ILE A 84 -4.55 -4.05 -5.67
C ILE A 84 -3.44 -5.12 -5.60
N PHE A 85 -2.19 -4.71 -5.37
CA PHE A 85 -1.05 -5.64 -5.40
C PHE A 85 -1.00 -6.61 -4.22
N ILE A 86 -1.53 -6.22 -3.05
CA ILE A 86 -1.47 -7.08 -1.87
C ILE A 86 -2.81 -7.76 -1.61
N LEU A 87 -3.94 -7.07 -1.76
CA LEU A 87 -5.25 -7.66 -1.56
C LEU A 87 -5.58 -8.70 -2.64
N GLY A 88 -5.16 -8.47 -3.89
CA GLY A 88 -5.40 -9.41 -4.99
C GLY A 88 -4.84 -10.81 -4.71
N PRO A 89 -3.52 -10.97 -4.51
CA PRO A 89 -2.92 -12.25 -4.14
C PRO A 89 -3.48 -12.82 -2.84
N PHE A 90 -3.79 -11.96 -1.86
CA PHE A 90 -4.38 -12.40 -0.60
C PHE A 90 -5.75 -13.05 -0.79
N ILE A 91 -6.65 -12.42 -1.54
CA ILE A 91 -7.97 -12.98 -1.88
C ILE A 91 -7.81 -14.27 -2.68
N ALA A 92 -6.88 -14.33 -3.62
CA ALA A 92 -6.62 -15.54 -4.39
C ALA A 92 -6.24 -16.73 -3.47
N VAL A 93 -5.35 -16.52 -2.49
CA VAL A 93 -4.99 -17.56 -1.52
C VAL A 93 -6.20 -17.95 -0.66
N CYS A 94 -6.99 -16.98 -0.18
CA CYS A 94 -8.24 -17.28 0.56
C CYS A 94 -9.19 -18.16 -0.26
N ALA A 95 -9.40 -17.83 -1.53
CA ALA A 95 -10.28 -18.57 -2.41
C ALA A 95 -9.79 -20.00 -2.66
N VAL A 96 -8.49 -20.18 -2.89
CA VAL A 96 -7.85 -21.50 -3.04
C VAL A 96 -8.03 -22.33 -1.77
N LEU A 97 -7.73 -21.75 -0.61
CA LEU A 97 -7.89 -22.42 0.68
C LEU A 97 -9.34 -22.83 0.93
N PHE A 98 -10.29 -21.94 0.66
CA PHE A 98 -11.71 -22.24 0.78
C PHE A 98 -12.14 -23.38 -0.17
N ALA A 99 -11.71 -23.33 -1.44
CA ALA A 99 -12.00 -24.36 -2.43
C ALA A 99 -11.43 -25.73 -2.01
N LEU A 100 -10.18 -25.79 -1.54
CA LEU A 100 -9.59 -27.02 -1.00
C LEU A 100 -10.39 -27.57 0.19
N GLY A 101 -10.85 -26.69 1.09
CA GLY A 101 -11.71 -27.07 2.20
C GLY A 101 -13.02 -27.70 1.74
N VAL A 102 -13.71 -27.06 0.78
CA VAL A 102 -14.96 -27.58 0.20
C VAL A 102 -14.73 -28.93 -0.48
N VAL A 103 -13.68 -29.04 -1.31
CA VAL A 103 -13.32 -30.30 -1.99
C VAL A 103 -13.05 -31.41 -0.97
N GLY A 104 -12.34 -31.12 0.12
CA GLY A 104 -12.09 -32.07 1.20
C GLY A 104 -13.39 -32.59 1.83
N VAL A 105 -14.33 -31.70 2.15
CA VAL A 105 -15.64 -32.08 2.72
C VAL A 105 -16.47 -32.91 1.72
N VAL A 106 -16.50 -32.51 0.45
CA VAL A 106 -17.22 -33.24 -0.60
C VAL A 106 -16.66 -34.66 -0.76
N LEU A 107 -15.33 -34.81 -0.77
CA LEU A 107 -14.67 -36.11 -0.89
C LEU A 107 -14.92 -37.04 0.31
N LEU A 108 -15.05 -36.48 1.52
CA LEU A 108 -15.45 -37.25 2.70
C LEU A 108 -16.89 -37.78 2.58
N GLY A 109 -17.79 -36.99 2.00
CA GLY A 109 -19.17 -37.39 1.76
C GLY A 109 -19.39 -38.25 0.51
N ALA A 110 -18.45 -38.23 -0.45
CA ALA A 110 -18.58 -38.86 -1.76
C ALA A 110 -18.92 -40.36 -1.71
N PRO A 111 -18.31 -41.19 -0.84
CA PRO A 111 -18.68 -42.60 -0.72
C PRO A 111 -20.16 -42.79 -0.36
N PHE A 112 -20.63 -42.03 0.63
CA PHE A 112 -22.01 -42.11 1.11
C PHE A 112 -23.00 -41.66 0.02
N LEU A 113 -22.71 -40.51 -0.61
CA LEU A 113 -23.53 -39.98 -1.70
C LEU A 113 -23.61 -40.94 -2.88
N TYR A 114 -22.51 -41.63 -3.21
CA TYR A 114 -22.49 -42.61 -4.30
C TYR A 114 -23.49 -43.75 -4.05
N PHE A 115 -23.46 -44.37 -2.87
CA PHE A 115 -24.37 -45.48 -2.55
C PHE A 115 -25.82 -45.03 -2.39
N VAL A 116 -26.07 -43.82 -1.90
CA VAL A 116 -27.44 -43.26 -1.83
C VAL A 116 -28.00 -43.02 -3.24
N ALA A 117 -27.18 -42.52 -4.17
CA ALA A 117 -27.64 -42.20 -5.51
C ALA A 117 -27.76 -43.42 -6.45
N ASN A 118 -26.88 -44.41 -6.29
CA ASN A 118 -26.76 -45.54 -7.24
C ASN A 118 -27.13 -46.91 -6.64
N GLY A 119 -27.30 -47.01 -5.32
CA GLY A 119 -27.48 -48.29 -4.64
C GLY A 119 -26.21 -49.16 -4.64
N LEU A 120 -26.39 -50.44 -4.31
CA LEU A 120 -25.31 -51.43 -4.34
C LEU A 120 -25.14 -52.00 -5.75
N PRO A 121 -23.92 -52.04 -6.30
CA PRO A 121 -23.63 -52.74 -7.55
C PRO A 121 -24.00 -54.23 -7.47
N GLY A 122 -24.56 -54.76 -8.55
CA GLY A 122 -24.98 -56.18 -8.61
C GLY A 122 -23.83 -57.17 -8.82
N GLY A 123 -22.71 -56.72 -9.40
CA GLY A 123 -21.55 -57.56 -9.69
C GLY A 123 -20.44 -57.43 -8.63
N LEU A 124 -19.79 -58.54 -8.28
CA LEU A 124 -18.69 -58.56 -7.30
C LEU A 124 -17.47 -57.75 -7.77
N THR A 125 -17.12 -57.81 -9.05
CA THR A 125 -16.01 -57.02 -9.61
C THR A 125 -16.28 -55.52 -9.56
N GLU A 126 -17.52 -55.10 -9.91
CA GLU A 126 -17.94 -53.70 -9.85
C GLU A 126 -17.96 -53.19 -8.41
N LEU A 127 -18.49 -53.99 -7.48
CA LEU A 127 -18.52 -53.64 -6.05
C LEU A 127 -17.10 -53.42 -5.50
N LEU A 128 -16.15 -54.31 -5.80
CA LEU A 128 -14.76 -54.17 -5.35
C LEU A 128 -14.11 -52.91 -5.93
N PHE A 129 -14.35 -52.62 -7.21
CA PHE A 129 -13.85 -51.40 -7.84
C PHE A 129 -14.44 -50.13 -7.20
N VAL A 130 -15.75 -50.10 -6.96
CA VAL A 130 -16.44 -48.99 -6.29
C VAL A 130 -15.91 -48.78 -4.88
N ILE A 131 -15.74 -49.85 -4.09
CA ILE A 131 -15.18 -49.76 -2.74
C ILE A 131 -13.76 -49.19 -2.78
N PHE A 132 -12.91 -49.64 -3.70
CA PHE A 132 -11.56 -49.13 -3.87
C PHE A 132 -11.55 -47.61 -4.14
N VAL A 133 -12.39 -47.15 -5.09
CA VAL A 133 -12.52 -45.71 -5.41
C VAL A 133 -13.06 -44.93 -4.21
N CYS A 134 -14.08 -45.46 -3.52
CA CYS A 134 -14.68 -44.82 -2.34
C CYS A 134 -13.66 -44.64 -1.21
N VAL A 135 -12.87 -45.68 -0.90
CA VAL A 135 -11.81 -45.61 0.11
C VAL A 135 -10.74 -44.58 -0.29
N GLY A 136 -10.36 -44.56 -1.58
CA GLY A 136 -9.42 -43.57 -2.11
C GLY A 136 -9.91 -42.13 -1.96
N MET A 137 -11.17 -41.85 -2.36
CA MET A 137 -11.79 -40.54 -2.21
C MET A 137 -11.91 -40.12 -0.75
N PHE A 138 -12.38 -41.03 0.11
CA PHE A 138 -12.51 -40.77 1.55
C PHE A 138 -11.16 -40.47 2.20
N GLY A 139 -10.14 -41.27 1.87
CA GLY A 139 -8.77 -41.06 2.33
C GLY A 139 -8.21 -39.71 1.89
N LEU A 140 -8.39 -39.34 0.62
CA LEU A 140 -7.98 -38.02 0.11
C LEU A 140 -8.71 -36.88 0.84
N GLY A 141 -10.02 -37.04 1.05
CA GLY A 141 -10.85 -36.11 1.80
C GLY A 141 -10.34 -35.91 3.24
N LEU A 142 -9.97 -37.00 3.93
CA LEU A 142 -9.39 -36.93 5.28
C LEU A 142 -8.06 -36.19 5.29
N VAL A 143 -7.15 -36.49 4.36
CA VAL A 143 -5.85 -35.80 4.26
C VAL A 143 -6.05 -34.31 4.03
N LEU A 144 -6.97 -33.92 3.14
CA LEU A 144 -7.30 -32.51 2.90
C LEU A 144 -7.92 -31.85 4.12
N ALA A 145 -8.87 -32.51 4.79
CA ALA A 145 -9.52 -31.98 5.99
C ALA A 145 -8.52 -31.75 7.13
N VAL A 146 -7.65 -32.73 7.39
CA VAL A 146 -6.59 -32.62 8.41
C VAL A 146 -5.60 -31.52 8.01
N GLY A 147 -5.12 -31.51 6.76
CA GLY A 147 -4.21 -30.48 6.26
C GLY A 147 -4.81 -29.06 6.43
N MET A 148 -6.08 -28.90 6.10
CA MET A 148 -6.78 -27.62 6.20
C MET A 148 -6.97 -27.17 7.65
N SER A 149 -7.18 -28.09 8.59
CA SER A 149 -7.27 -27.75 10.03
C SER A 149 -5.97 -27.15 10.58
N TYR A 150 -4.83 -27.46 9.97
CA TYR A 150 -3.54 -26.86 10.30
C TYR A 150 -3.26 -25.56 9.54
N VAL A 151 -3.63 -25.48 8.25
CA VAL A 151 -3.27 -24.34 7.39
C VAL A 151 -4.20 -23.14 7.64
N GLY A 152 -5.52 -23.36 7.70
CA GLY A 152 -6.52 -22.29 7.80
C GLY A 152 -6.28 -21.33 8.97
N PRO A 153 -6.18 -21.81 10.22
CA PRO A 153 -5.96 -20.95 11.38
C PRO A 153 -4.63 -20.18 11.33
N ARG A 154 -3.57 -20.81 10.82
CA ARG A 154 -2.24 -20.17 10.69
C ARG A 154 -2.28 -19.04 9.67
N PHE A 155 -2.94 -19.28 8.53
CA PHE A 155 -3.11 -18.27 7.50
C PHE A 155 -3.91 -17.06 8.03
N LEU A 156 -5.04 -17.29 8.69
CA LEU A 156 -5.84 -16.21 9.29
C LEU A 156 -5.06 -15.42 10.35
N LYS A 157 -4.22 -16.09 11.15
CA LYS A 157 -3.35 -15.44 12.13
C LYS A 157 -2.29 -14.55 11.45
N LEU A 158 -1.66 -15.04 10.38
CA LEU A 158 -0.70 -14.27 9.58
C LEU A 158 -1.37 -13.06 8.91
N ALA A 159 -2.55 -13.26 8.33
CA ALA A 159 -3.37 -12.20 7.75
C ALA A 159 -3.68 -11.10 8.77
N GLY A 160 -4.16 -11.48 9.96
CA GLY A 160 -4.44 -10.52 11.03
C GLY A 160 -3.19 -9.82 11.58
N LYS A 161 -2.02 -10.46 11.52
CA LYS A 161 -0.74 -9.83 11.87
C LYS A 161 -0.33 -8.79 10.82
N TYR A 162 -0.49 -9.13 9.54
CA TYR A 162 -0.21 -8.23 8.42
C TYR A 162 -1.11 -6.98 8.45
N VAL A 163 -2.42 -7.16 8.60
CA VAL A 163 -3.38 -6.04 8.69
C VAL A 163 -3.04 -5.11 9.85
N ARG A 164 -2.74 -5.66 11.04
CA ARG A 164 -2.31 -4.85 12.18
C ARG A 164 -1.01 -4.09 11.92
N TRP A 165 -0.04 -4.71 11.25
CA TRP A 165 1.21 -4.05 10.91
C TRP A 165 0.98 -2.87 9.96
N ASN A 166 0.15 -3.03 8.92
CA ASN A 166 -0.22 -1.93 8.02
C ASN A 166 -0.95 -0.79 8.76
N VAL A 167 -1.92 -1.12 9.63
CA VAL A 167 -2.65 -0.11 10.40
C VAL A 167 -1.72 0.65 11.35
N ASN A 168 -0.77 -0.04 11.98
CA ASN A 168 0.20 0.59 12.87
C ASN A 168 1.22 1.45 12.11
N ALA A 169 1.64 1.05 10.91
CA ALA A 169 2.52 1.86 10.07
C ALA A 169 1.86 3.18 9.65
N VAL A 170 0.56 3.17 9.36
CA VAL A 170 -0.20 4.40 9.02
C VAL A 170 -0.48 5.27 10.26
N ARG A 171 -0.61 4.67 11.45
CA ARG A 171 -0.81 5.40 12.72
C ARG A 171 0.48 5.94 13.36
N GLY A 172 1.63 5.41 12.96
CA GLY A 172 2.96 5.82 13.46
C GLY A 172 3.72 6.77 12.53
N LEU A 173 3.10 7.16 11.41
CA LEU A 173 3.48 8.28 10.53
C LEU A 173 2.62 9.50 10.88
#